data_AF-A0AA48MAX4-F1
#
_entry.id   AF-A0AA48MAX4-F1
#
_cell.length_a   1.000
_cell.length_b   1.000
_cell.length_c   1.000
_cell.angle_alpha   90.00
_cell.angle_beta   90.00
_cell.angle_gamma   90.00
#
_symmetry.space_group_name_H-M   'P 1'
#
loop_
_entity.id
_entity.type
_entity.pdbx_description
1 polymer ?
#
loop_
_entity_poly.entity_id
_entity_poly.type
_entity_poly.pdbx_seq_one_letter_code
_entity_poly.pdbx_strand_id
1 'polypeptide(L)'
;MKTMLKIVAGSLFCGWFMLLWSYEMLLSSDIPVRISFDEMRSTLLTIIVSTLIMLLYIRIVKKSLLWCFFLFPSLFWAGSMLMAIKYQYHDYDTTLSVAGFVGCLCIILYSLPFEEIKKIVKRPTSRL
;
A
#
# COMPACT_ATOMS: atom_id res chain seq x y z
N MET A 1 15.75 -15.40 -8.91
CA MET A 1 15.83 -13.95 -9.16
C MET A 1 16.91 -13.35 -8.27
N LYS A 2 17.85 -12.58 -8.84
CA LYS A 2 18.92 -11.94 -8.07
C LYS A 2 18.32 -10.98 -7.01
N THR A 3 18.89 -10.93 -5.81
CA THR A 3 18.39 -10.10 -4.70
C THR A 3 18.25 -8.63 -5.09
N MET A 4 19.20 -8.09 -5.87
CA MET A 4 19.14 -6.73 -6.39
C MET A 4 17.87 -6.45 -7.19
N LEU A 5 17.44 -7.38 -8.05
CA LEU A 5 16.24 -7.20 -8.86
C LEU A 5 14.97 -7.16 -8.00
N LYS A 6 14.94 -7.92 -6.88
CA LYS A 6 13.83 -7.87 -5.93
C LYS A 6 13.71 -6.50 -5.25
N ILE A 7 14.86 -5.94 -4.86
CA ILE A 7 14.95 -4.63 -4.22
C ILE A 7 14.51 -3.55 -5.19
N VAL A 8 15.07 -3.52 -6.40
CA VAL A 8 14.72 -2.53 -7.44
C VAL A 8 13.23 -2.57 -7.75
N ALA A 9 12.66 -3.76 -7.99
CA ALA A 9 11.23 -3.87 -8.23
C ALA A 9 10.40 -3.39 -7.02
N GLY A 10 10.80 -3.75 -5.79
CA GLY A 10 10.13 -3.27 -4.58
C GLY A 10 10.16 -1.75 -4.41
N SER A 11 11.30 -1.12 -4.71
CA SER A 11 11.44 0.34 -4.70
C SER A 11 10.57 1.00 -5.77
N LEU A 12 10.53 0.45 -6.99
CA LEU A 12 9.67 0.96 -8.06
C LEU A 12 8.18 0.89 -7.69
N PHE A 13 7.74 -0.24 -7.14
CA PHE A 13 6.34 -0.38 -6.71
C PHE A 13 6.00 0.52 -5.52
N CYS A 14 6.91 0.68 -4.57
CA CYS A 14 6.74 1.64 -3.47
C CYS A 14 6.62 3.07 -4.01
N GLY A 15 7.52 3.48 -4.91
CA GLY A 15 7.46 4.78 -5.57
C GLY A 15 6.15 4.99 -6.34
N TRP A 16 5.67 3.95 -7.03
CA TRP A 16 4.38 4.00 -7.72
C TRP A 16 3.20 4.26 -6.76
N PHE A 17 3.14 3.56 -5.62
CA PHE A 17 2.10 3.79 -4.62
C PHE A 17 2.19 5.16 -3.95
N MET A 18 3.41 5.70 -3.81
CA MET A 18 3.61 7.10 -3.37
C MET A 18 3.11 8.09 -4.42
N LEU A 19 3.33 7.85 -5.72
CA LEU A 19 2.81 8.70 -6.78
C LEU A 19 1.28 8.68 -6.83
N LEU A 20 0.65 7.51 -6.66
CA LEU A 20 -0.81 7.41 -6.56
C LEU A 20 -1.35 8.19 -5.36
N TRP A 21 -0.67 8.12 -4.22
CA TRP A 21 -1.02 8.91 -3.04
C TRP A 21 -0.87 10.42 -3.31
N SER A 22 0.24 10.84 -3.91
CA SER A 22 0.45 12.25 -4.26
C SER A 22 -0.58 12.76 -5.26
N TYR A 23 -1.00 11.92 -6.21
CA TYR A 23 -2.06 12.26 -7.15
C TYR A 23 -3.41 12.44 -6.45
N GLU A 24 -3.76 11.56 -5.51
CA GLU A 24 -4.98 11.72 -4.72
C GLU A 24 -4.97 12.98 -3.87
N MET A 25 -3.83 13.34 -3.24
CA MET A 25 -3.67 14.62 -2.54
C MET A 25 -3.81 15.85 -3.45
N LEU A 26 -3.46 15.73 -4.74
CA LEU A 26 -3.70 16.80 -5.72
C LEU A 26 -5.18 16.90 -6.10
N LEU A 27 -5.89 15.77 -6.18
CA LEU A 27 -7.33 15.78 -6.44
C LEU A 27 -8.12 16.37 -5.27
N SER A 28 -7.64 16.20 -4.04
CA SER A 28 -8.27 16.73 -2.84
C SER A 28 -7.70 18.05 -2.33
N SER A 29 -6.78 18.69 -3.08
CA SER A 29 -6.18 19.96 -2.65
C SER A 29 -7.13 21.16 -2.71
N ASP A 30 -8.17 21.08 -3.55
CA ASP A 30 -9.12 22.17 -3.74
C ASP A 30 -10.07 22.32 -2.53
N ILE A 31 -10.39 23.55 -2.15
CA ILE A 31 -11.38 23.86 -1.11
C ILE A 31 -12.49 24.75 -1.72
N PRO A 32 -13.76 24.29 -1.78
CA PRO A 32 -14.22 22.95 -1.39
C PRO A 32 -13.71 21.88 -2.37
N VAL A 33 -13.50 20.66 -1.85
CA VAL A 33 -13.04 19.51 -2.64
C VAL A 33 -14.05 19.19 -3.74
N ARG A 34 -13.58 19.14 -4.99
CA ARG A 34 -14.40 18.89 -6.19
C ARG A 34 -13.85 17.72 -7.00
N ILE A 35 -13.88 16.53 -6.42
CA ILE A 35 -13.52 15.31 -7.14
C ILE A 35 -14.72 14.87 -7.97
N SER A 36 -14.56 14.74 -9.28
CA SER A 36 -15.60 14.20 -10.15
C SER A 36 -15.71 12.68 -10.01
N PHE A 37 -16.87 12.12 -10.37
CA PHE A 37 -17.06 10.67 -10.34
C PHE A 37 -16.08 9.93 -11.27
N ASP A 38 -15.75 10.50 -12.43
CA ASP A 38 -14.82 9.88 -13.38
C ASP A 38 -13.37 9.89 -12.88
N GLU A 39 -12.94 10.96 -12.21
CA GLU A 39 -11.63 11.04 -11.54
C GLU A 39 -11.54 10.02 -10.41
N MET A 40 -12.58 9.94 -9.57
CA MET A 40 -12.65 8.93 -8.52
C MET A 40 -12.59 7.51 -9.11
N ARG A 41 -13.43 7.22 -10.11
CA ARG A 41 -13.53 5.89 -10.72
C ARG A 41 -12.20 5.46 -11.35
N SER A 42 -11.55 6.34 -12.11
CA SER A 42 -10.28 6.03 -12.77
C SER A 42 -9.14 5.84 -11.77
N THR A 43 -9.09 6.66 -10.73
CA THR A 43 -8.09 6.54 -9.65
C THR A 43 -8.29 5.25 -8.87
N LEU A 44 -9.53 4.95 -8.48
CA LEU A 44 -9.87 3.73 -7.75
C LEU A 44 -9.51 2.48 -8.55
N LEU A 45 -9.84 2.45 -9.84
CA LEU A 45 -9.50 1.33 -10.72
C LEU A 45 -7.98 1.17 -10.83
N THR A 46 -7.23 2.27 -10.90
CA THR A 46 -5.77 2.25 -10.94
C THR A 46 -5.18 1.69 -9.66
N ILE A 47 -5.70 2.06 -8.48
CA ILE A 47 -5.29 1.51 -7.19
C ILE A 47 -5.54 -0.01 -7.17
N ILE A 48 -6.75 -0.45 -7.53
CA ILE A 48 -7.13 -1.88 -7.52
C ILE A 48 -6.22 -2.69 -8.46
N VAL A 49 -6.05 -2.24 -9.71
CA VAL A 49 -5.19 -2.93 -10.69
C VAL A 49 -3.74 -2.98 -10.21
N SER A 50 -3.22 -1.87 -9.66
CA SER A 50 -1.86 -1.81 -9.11
C SER A 50 -1.67 -2.80 -7.95
N THR A 51 -2.65 -2.89 -7.05
CA THR A 51 -2.65 -3.87 -5.96
C THR A 51 -2.66 -5.30 -6.47
N LEU A 52 -3.51 -5.62 -7.46
CA LEU A 52 -3.59 -6.97 -8.04
C LEU A 52 -2.27 -7.39 -8.71
N ILE A 53 -1.67 -6.50 -9.51
CA ILE A 53 -0.35 -6.74 -10.13
C ILE A 53 0.69 -7.03 -9.05
N MET A 54 0.65 -6.28 -7.94
CA MET A 54 1.60 -6.44 -6.85
C MET A 54 1.43 -7.78 -6.11
N LEU A 55 0.19 -8.20 -5.86
CA LEU A 55 -0.10 -9.50 -5.25
C LEU A 55 0.36 -10.66 -6.15
N LEU A 56 0.17 -10.54 -7.47
CA LEU A 56 0.70 -11.50 -8.44
C LEU A 56 2.23 -11.53 -8.43
N TYR A 57 2.88 -10.36 -8.35
CA TYR A 57 4.34 -10.28 -8.23
C TYR A 57 4.85 -10.98 -6.97
N ILE A 58 4.22 -10.76 -5.81
CA ILE A 58 4.57 -11.43 -4.55
C ILE A 58 4.49 -12.95 -4.69
N ARG A 59 3.45 -13.45 -5.36
CA ARG A 59 3.27 -14.89 -5.59
C ARG A 59 4.41 -15.50 -6.40
N ILE A 60 4.93 -14.77 -7.38
CA ILE A 60 6.06 -15.21 -8.22
C ILE A 60 7.37 -15.08 -7.43
N VAL A 61 7.54 -13.99 -6.69
CA VAL A 61 8.78 -13.64 -5.99
C VAL A 61 8.72 -14.05 -4.53
N LYS A 62 9.02 -15.33 -4.29
CA LYS A 62 9.15 -15.87 -2.94
C LYS A 62 10.20 -15.11 -2.13
N LYS A 63 9.89 -14.83 -0.86
CA LYS A 63 10.73 -14.11 0.11
C LYS A 63 11.19 -12.76 -0.42
N SER A 64 10.31 -11.79 -0.38
CA SER A 64 10.60 -10.42 -0.76
C SER A 64 10.50 -9.53 0.48
N LEU A 65 11.38 -8.53 0.58
CA LEU A 65 11.31 -7.51 1.64
C LEU A 65 10.23 -6.45 1.34
N LEU A 66 9.25 -6.79 0.49
CA LEU A 66 8.22 -5.86 0.02
C LEU A 66 7.37 -5.30 1.15
N TRP A 67 7.11 -6.11 2.18
CA TRP A 67 6.41 -5.65 3.37
C TRP A 67 7.11 -4.44 3.99
N CYS A 68 8.44 -4.40 4.05
CA CYS A 68 9.19 -3.25 4.57
C CYS A 68 8.98 -2.01 3.70
N PHE A 69 9.05 -2.17 2.37
CA PHE A 69 8.89 -1.06 1.44
C PHE A 69 7.49 -0.47 1.49
N PHE A 70 6.47 -1.30 1.66
CA PHE A 70 5.06 -0.87 1.67
C PHE A 70 4.61 -0.29 3.01
N LEU A 71 5.37 -0.48 4.10
CA LEU A 71 5.09 0.23 5.36
C LEU A 71 5.07 1.75 5.14
N PHE A 72 6.00 2.28 4.36
CA PHE A 72 6.09 3.72 4.14
C PHE A 72 4.85 4.30 3.43
N PRO A 73 4.46 3.85 2.22
CA PRO A 73 3.19 4.27 1.60
C PRO A 73 1.97 4.04 2.51
N SER A 74 1.94 2.92 3.25
CA SER A 74 0.79 2.61 4.11
C SER A 74 0.53 3.68 5.17
N LEU A 75 1.58 4.30 5.70
CA LEU A 75 1.45 5.37 6.71
C LEU A 75 0.84 6.64 6.11
N PHE A 76 1.22 6.99 4.88
CA PHE A 76 0.67 8.15 4.17
C PHE A 76 -0.80 7.95 3.85
N TRP A 77 -1.15 6.80 3.27
CA TRP A 77 -2.55 6.43 3.01
C TRP A 77 -3.39 6.36 4.30
N ALA A 78 -2.83 5.83 5.39
CA ALA A 78 -3.49 5.83 6.69
C ALA A 78 -3.74 7.25 7.21
N GLY A 79 -2.75 8.14 7.07
CA GLY A 79 -2.87 9.54 7.45
C GLY A 79 -4.00 10.24 6.70
N SER A 80 -4.03 10.11 5.37
CA SER A 80 -5.08 10.69 4.53
C SER A 80 -6.46 10.13 4.89
N MET A 81 -6.58 8.81 5.05
CA MET A 81 -7.82 8.17 5.50
C MET A 81 -8.32 8.72 6.85
N LEU A 82 -7.44 8.85 7.84
CA LEU A 82 -7.81 9.37 9.15
C LEU A 82 -8.26 10.83 9.08
N MET A 83 -7.59 11.65 8.27
CA MET A 83 -8.00 13.04 8.04
C MET A 83 -9.35 13.12 7.35
N ALA A 84 -9.56 12.34 6.28
CA ALA A 84 -10.81 12.32 5.52
C ALA A 84 -12.00 11.92 6.40
N ILE A 85 -11.84 10.87 7.23
CA ILE A 85 -12.87 10.44 8.19
C ILE A 85 -13.12 11.50 9.27
N LYS A 86 -12.06 12.06 9.85
CA LYS A 86 -12.18 13.01 10.97
C LYS A 86 -12.83 14.33 10.56
N TYR A 87 -12.48 14.84 9.38
CA TYR A 87 -12.96 16.13 8.88
C TYR A 87 -14.17 16.00 7.94
N GLN A 88 -14.70 14.79 7.76
CA GLN A 88 -15.81 14.49 6.86
C GLN A 88 -15.57 15.10 5.47
N TYR A 89 -14.37 14.84 4.91
CA TYR A 89 -14.08 15.23 3.54
C TYR A 89 -15.01 14.51 2.55
N HIS A 90 -15.03 15.03 1.33
CA HIS A 90 -15.85 14.52 0.24
C HIS A 90 -15.77 12.99 0.15
N ASP A 91 -16.91 12.32 -0.01
CA ASP A 91 -17.01 10.85 0.06
C ASP A 91 -16.03 10.14 -0.89
N TYR A 92 -15.75 10.77 -2.04
CA TYR A 92 -14.81 10.25 -3.03
C TYR A 92 -13.36 10.29 -2.54
N ASP A 93 -12.94 11.35 -1.85
CA ASP A 93 -11.61 11.44 -1.23
C ASP A 93 -11.46 10.34 -0.18
N THR A 94 -12.45 10.24 0.72
CA THR A 94 -12.48 9.19 1.76
C THR A 94 -12.40 7.79 1.14
N THR A 95 -13.14 7.53 0.06
CA THR A 95 -13.15 6.22 -0.63
C THR A 95 -11.78 5.89 -1.23
N LEU A 96 -11.12 6.86 -1.89
CA LEU A 96 -9.79 6.66 -2.48
C LEU A 96 -8.73 6.42 -1.41
N SER A 97 -8.74 7.24 -0.35
CA SER A 97 -7.85 7.10 0.80
C SER A 97 -7.97 5.72 1.48
N VAL A 98 -9.20 5.25 1.71
CA VAL A 98 -9.46 3.91 2.27
C VAL A 98 -8.96 2.83 1.32
N ALA A 99 -9.26 2.93 0.02
CA ALA A 99 -8.83 1.94 -0.97
C ALA A 99 -7.30 1.83 -1.06
N GLY A 100 -6.59 2.96 -1.07
CA GLY A 100 -5.14 2.98 -1.08
C GLY A 100 -4.52 2.37 0.18
N PHE A 101 -5.10 2.66 1.35
CA PHE A 101 -4.66 2.06 2.62
C PHE A 101 -4.88 0.54 2.66
N VAL A 102 -6.09 0.09 2.31
CA VAL A 102 -6.42 -1.35 2.25
C VAL A 102 -5.54 -2.06 1.23
N GLY A 103 -5.29 -1.46 0.07
CA GLY A 103 -4.38 -1.99 -0.94
C GLY A 103 -2.97 -2.21 -0.40
N CYS A 104 -2.42 -1.23 0.32
CA CYS A 104 -1.12 -1.36 0.99
C CYS A 104 -1.11 -2.48 2.04
N LEU A 105 -2.16 -2.55 2.88
CA LEU A 105 -2.28 -3.60 3.89
C LEU A 105 -2.32 -5.00 3.28
N CYS A 106 -3.10 -5.21 2.22
CA CYS A 106 -3.14 -6.49 1.52
C CYS A 106 -1.75 -6.92 1.02
N ILE A 107 -0.98 -5.98 0.46
CA ILE A 107 0.38 -6.23 -0.05
C ILE A 107 1.33 -6.58 1.10
N ILE A 108 1.28 -5.85 2.22
CA ILE A 108 2.09 -6.13 3.41
C ILE A 108 1.76 -7.52 3.94
N LEU A 109 0.49 -7.81 4.21
CA LEU A 109 0.06 -9.08 4.79
C LEU A 109 0.43 -10.26 3.89
N TYR A 110 0.24 -10.12 2.58
CA TYR A 110 0.56 -11.19 1.63
C TYR A 110 2.07 -11.41 1.43
N SER A 111 2.90 -10.40 1.72
CA SER A 111 4.37 -10.49 1.61
C SER A 111 5.07 -10.90 2.90
N LEU A 112 4.35 -11.01 4.03
CA LEU A 112 4.93 -11.43 5.31
C LEU A 112 5.47 -12.87 5.25
N PRO A 113 6.69 -13.13 5.75
CA PRO A 113 7.26 -14.48 5.79
C PRO A 113 6.75 -15.25 7.03
N PHE A 114 5.44 -15.54 7.08
CA PHE A 114 4.78 -16.20 8.23
C PHE A 114 5.51 -17.48 8.72
N GLU A 115 6.01 -18.30 7.80
CA GLU A 115 6.75 -19.52 8.14
C GLU A 115 8.09 -19.27 8.82
N GLU A 116 8.74 -18.14 8.55
CA GLU A 116 9.99 -17.78 9.23
C GLU A 116 9.72 -17.15 10.60
N ILE A 117 8.69 -16.32 10.71
CA ILE A 117 8.24 -15.76 12.00
C ILE A 117 7.89 -16.89 12.97
N LYS A 118 7.14 -17.90 12.51
CA LYS A 118 6.77 -19.08 13.31
C LYS A 118 7.98 -19.89 13.79
N LYS A 119 9.07 -19.95 12.99
CA LYS A 119 10.33 -20.62 13.37
C LYS A 119 11.12 -19.84 14.42
N ILE A 120 11.08 -18.51 14.39
CA ILE A 120 11.71 -17.65 15.40
C ILE A 120 11.00 -17.81 16.74
N VAL A 121 9.66 -17.72 16.75
CA VAL A 121 8.84 -17.84 17.97
C VAL A 121 8.98 -19.22 18.62
N LYS A 122 9.20 -20.29 17.84
CA LYS A 122 9.35 -21.66 18.34
C LYS A 122 10.76 -22.02 18.83
N ARG A 123 11.80 -21.19 18.65
CA ARG A 123 13.12 -21.49 19.21
C ARG A 123 13.05 -21.25 20.72
N PRO A 124 13.16 -22.29 21.58
CA PRO A 124 13.27 -22.06 23.01
C PRO A 124 14.53 -21.23 23.26
N THR A 125 14.37 -20.17 24.04
CA THR A 125 15.43 -19.42 24.71
C THR A 125 16.15 -20.34 25.71
N SER A 126 16.84 -21.36 25.22
CA SER A 126 17.58 -22.34 26.04
C SER A 126 19.10 -22.26 25.78
N ARG A 127 19.60 -21.05 25.48
CA ARG A 127 21.02 -20.72 25.47
C ARG A 127 21.24 -19.39 26.17
N LEU A 128 21.02 -19.39 27.47
CA LEU A 128 21.61 -18.46 28.43
C LEU A 128 22.11 -19.31 29.60
#